data_AF-A0A660TH30-F1
#
_entry.id   AF-A0A660TH30-F1
#
_cell.length_a   1.000
_cell.length_b   1.000
_cell.length_c   1.000
_cell.angle_alpha   90.00
_cell.angle_beta   90.00
_cell.angle_gamma   90.00
#
_symmetry.space_group_name_H-M   'P 1'
#
loop_
_entity.id
_entity.type
_entity.pdbx_description
1 polymer ?
#
loop_
_entity_poly.entity_id
_entity_poly.type
_entity_poly.pdbx_seq_one_letter_code
_entity_poly.pdbx_strand_id
1 'polypeptide(L)'
;MNCIDEHFIILRKRFNDRRLKEAAERRAGLAYESIKIGDKRGSGRVKFLLAQMHQNYYFGYFETACTLAGIILEQGLVFRLSNWISERGPILFKRKKENSIWIQNREQLLELDLIGLLFLAEKEKILDDRRLILFSHQIRWIRNMVVHDRMPYFRDTGKKNLEMKVLKSRKKPVKYATIKLDAEEVRNIKKPGGEITAYFCISRVREVLKVLLGQNNKKKLEKEKNHENGSYLFRW
;
A
#
# COMPACT_ATOMS: atom_id res chain seq x y z
N MET A 1 9.49 20.58 31.77
CA MET A 1 10.10 20.31 30.46
C MET A 1 9.20 19.32 29.75
N ASN A 2 8.66 19.64 28.57
CA ASN A 2 7.61 18.83 27.95
C ASN A 2 8.20 17.52 27.39
N CYS A 3 7.45 16.42 27.48
CA CYS A 3 7.83 15.09 26.92
C CYS A 3 8.24 15.18 25.44
N ILE A 4 7.68 16.15 24.71
CA ILE A 4 8.00 16.46 23.31
C ILE A 4 9.45 16.94 23.17
N ASP A 5 9.93 17.80 24.07
CA ASP A 5 11.27 18.38 24.01
C ASP A 5 12.34 17.33 24.29
N GLU A 6 12.11 16.46 25.28
CA GLU A 6 12.99 15.31 25.55
C GLU A 6 13.04 14.34 24.38
N HIS A 7 11.91 14.07 23.75
CA HIS A 7 11.86 13.19 22.58
C HIS A 7 12.61 13.79 21.38
N PHE A 8 12.49 15.09 21.14
CA PHE A 8 13.27 15.79 20.12
C PHE A 8 14.77 15.79 20.43
N ILE A 9 15.16 15.96 21.69
CA ILE A 9 16.57 15.87 22.11
C ILE A 9 17.12 14.46 21.87
N ILE A 10 16.36 13.41 22.21
CA ILE A 10 16.75 12.01 21.96
C ILE A 10 16.84 11.73 20.45
N LEU A 11 15.89 12.22 19.66
CA LEU A 11 15.90 12.07 18.21
C LEU A 11 17.08 12.80 17.57
N ARG A 12 17.43 14.02 18.03
CA ARG A 12 18.62 14.76 17.59
C ARG A 12 19.93 14.07 17.96
N LYS A 13 19.99 13.45 19.15
CA LYS A 13 21.13 12.62 19.54
C LYS A 13 21.28 11.39 18.66
N ARG A 14 20.17 10.79 18.21
CA ARG A 14 20.16 9.57 17.39
C ARG A 14 20.31 9.85 15.88
N PHE A 15 19.83 10.98 15.41
CA PHE A 15 19.84 11.40 14.00
C PHE A 15 20.25 12.87 13.92
N ASN A 16 21.21 13.21 13.06
CA ASN A 16 21.60 14.61 12.87
C ASN A 16 20.44 15.49 12.37
N ASP A 17 20.51 16.80 12.66
CA ASP A 17 19.45 17.77 12.32
C ASP A 17 19.10 17.77 10.83
N ARG A 18 20.09 17.53 9.96
CA ARG A 18 19.89 17.40 8.52
C ARG A 18 18.90 16.27 8.18
N ARG A 19 19.08 15.08 8.75
CA ARG A 19 18.19 13.93 8.50
C ARG A 19 16.78 14.18 9.01
N LEU A 20 16.64 14.83 10.17
CA LEU A 20 15.33 15.18 10.72
C LEU A 20 14.61 16.21 9.85
N LYS A 21 15.34 17.21 9.32
CA LYS A 21 14.79 18.19 8.38
C LYS A 21 14.33 17.52 7.08
N GLU A 22 15.16 16.68 6.48
CA GLU A 22 14.79 15.94 5.26
C GLU A 22 13.55 15.03 5.50
N ALA A 23 13.46 14.38 6.66
CA ALA A 23 12.30 13.55 7.03
C ALA A 23 11.02 14.38 7.18
N ALA A 24 11.10 15.56 7.80
CA ALA A 24 9.97 16.48 7.93
C ALA A 24 9.50 17.01 6.56
N GLU A 25 10.45 17.37 5.68
CA GLU A 25 10.15 17.81 4.31
C GLU A 25 9.44 16.71 3.52
N ARG A 26 9.93 15.46 3.55
CA ARG A 26 9.27 14.30 2.91
C ARG A 26 7.87 14.07 3.47
N ARG A 27 7.71 14.14 4.79
CA ARG A 27 6.41 13.97 5.45
C ARG A 27 5.41 15.04 5.00
N ALA A 28 5.83 16.30 4.95
CA ALA A 28 4.99 17.40 4.48
C ALA A 28 4.62 17.23 2.99
N GLY A 29 5.58 16.78 2.16
CA GLY A 29 5.35 16.54 0.73
C GLY A 29 4.37 15.41 0.41
N LEU A 30 4.15 14.46 1.33
CA LEU A 30 3.15 13.41 1.15
C LEU A 30 1.70 13.92 1.27
N ALA A 31 1.46 14.92 2.12
CA ALA A 31 0.15 15.59 2.31
C ALA A 31 -1.09 14.67 2.35
N TYR A 32 -0.98 13.43 2.87
CA TYR A 32 -2.09 12.48 2.84
C TYR A 32 -3.05 12.65 4.03
N GLU A 33 -4.34 12.47 3.75
CA GLU A 33 -5.37 12.30 4.77
C GLU A 33 -5.18 11.02 5.58
N SER A 34 -5.64 11.02 6.83
CA SER A 34 -5.66 9.81 7.67
C SER A 34 -6.57 8.73 7.06
N ILE A 35 -6.13 7.47 7.11
CA ILE A 35 -6.97 6.33 6.70
C ILE A 35 -7.60 5.77 7.96
N LYS A 36 -8.92 5.82 8.06
CA LYS A 36 -9.65 5.11 9.12
C LYS A 36 -9.60 3.62 8.83
N ILE A 37 -8.76 2.91 9.57
CA ILE A 37 -8.70 1.45 9.54
C ILE A 37 -9.48 0.96 10.77
N GLY A 38 -10.61 0.28 10.56
CA GLY A 38 -11.46 -0.20 11.66
C GLY A 38 -10.75 -1.18 12.59
N ASP A 39 -11.24 -1.35 13.82
CA ASP A 39 -10.57 -2.13 14.89
C ASP A 39 -10.82 -3.64 14.85
N LYS A 40 -11.24 -4.18 13.68
CA LYS A 40 -11.46 -5.62 13.52
C LYS A 40 -10.14 -6.40 13.61
N ARG A 41 -10.21 -7.62 14.16
CA ARG A 41 -9.08 -8.57 14.25
C ARG A 41 -8.36 -8.69 12.90
N GLY A 42 -7.05 -8.46 12.88
CA GLY A 42 -6.21 -8.48 11.67
C GLY A 42 -5.86 -7.11 11.08
N SER A 43 -6.63 -6.06 11.40
CA SER A 43 -6.36 -4.71 10.90
C SER A 43 -5.13 -4.05 11.54
N GLY A 44 -4.78 -4.46 12.77
CA GLY A 44 -3.61 -3.99 13.51
C GLY A 44 -2.29 -4.25 12.79
N ARG A 45 -2.17 -5.37 12.07
CA ARG A 45 -0.98 -5.68 11.26
C ARG A 45 -0.82 -4.70 10.10
N VAL A 46 -1.92 -4.35 9.42
CA VAL A 46 -1.88 -3.37 8.33
C VAL A 46 -1.56 -1.96 8.87
N LYS A 47 -2.13 -1.56 10.01
CA LYS A 47 -1.78 -0.30 10.70
C LYS A 47 -0.29 -0.22 11.02
N PHE A 48 0.27 -1.28 11.63
CA PHE A 48 1.69 -1.35 11.99
C PHE A 48 2.59 -1.25 10.75
N LEU A 49 2.31 -2.04 9.71
CA LEU A 49 3.10 -2.02 8.48
C LEU A 49 3.01 -0.65 7.78
N LEU A 50 1.84 -0.01 7.79
CA LEU A 50 1.66 1.33 7.22
C LEU A 50 2.53 2.36 7.95
N ALA A 51 2.60 2.30 9.27
CA ALA A 51 3.50 3.16 10.06
C ALA A 51 4.97 2.90 9.72
N GLN A 52 5.38 1.62 9.63
CA GLN A 52 6.74 1.24 9.24
C GLN A 52 7.11 1.72 7.83
N MET A 53 6.19 1.63 6.88
CA MET A 53 6.40 2.09 5.50
C MET A 53 6.67 3.59 5.44
N HIS A 54 5.84 4.38 6.14
CA HIS A 54 6.00 5.83 6.24
C HIS A 54 7.32 6.21 6.90
N GLN A 55 7.66 5.56 8.02
CA GLN A 55 8.93 5.80 8.70
C GLN A 55 10.12 5.55 7.78
N ASN A 56 10.12 4.43 7.05
CA ASN A 56 11.18 4.10 6.10
C ASN A 56 11.30 5.15 4.99
N TYR A 57 10.17 5.62 4.45
CA TYR A 57 10.16 6.69 3.46
C TYR A 57 10.74 8.01 4.00
N TYR A 58 10.34 8.42 5.21
CA TYR A 58 10.81 9.67 5.82
C TYR A 58 12.34 9.66 5.99
N PHE A 59 12.91 8.53 6.40
CA PHE A 59 14.36 8.40 6.59
C PHE A 59 15.15 8.06 5.31
N GLY A 60 14.48 7.97 4.16
CA GLY A 60 15.13 7.75 2.86
C GLY A 60 15.39 6.29 2.50
N TYR A 61 14.81 5.33 3.22
CA TYR A 61 14.89 3.89 2.92
C TYR A 61 13.81 3.51 1.88
N PHE A 62 13.99 3.99 0.66
CA PHE A 62 12.96 3.94 -0.39
C PHE A 62 12.64 2.53 -0.88
N GLU A 63 13.63 1.65 -1.00
CA GLU A 63 13.47 0.25 -1.35
C GLU A 63 12.60 -0.48 -0.31
N THR A 64 12.86 -0.24 0.98
CA THR A 64 12.09 -0.81 2.08
C THR A 64 10.66 -0.31 2.04
N ALA A 65 10.44 0.99 1.79
CA ALA A 65 9.10 1.56 1.66
C ALA A 65 8.32 0.91 0.50
N CYS A 66 8.93 0.73 -0.67
CA CYS A 66 8.32 0.03 -1.81
C CYS A 66 8.00 -1.44 -1.50
N THR A 67 8.90 -2.13 -0.80
CA THR A 67 8.70 -3.53 -0.40
C THR A 67 7.53 -3.64 0.57
N LEU A 68 7.48 -2.75 1.57
CA LEU A 68 6.38 -2.69 2.53
C LEU A 68 5.05 -2.35 1.86
N ALA A 69 5.00 -1.47 0.84
CA ALA A 69 3.78 -1.20 0.09
C ALA A 69 3.18 -2.47 -0.54
N GLY A 70 4.03 -3.34 -1.11
CA GLY A 70 3.58 -4.63 -1.63
C GLY A 70 3.05 -5.57 -0.54
N ILE A 71 3.74 -5.65 0.60
CA ILE A 71 3.31 -6.48 1.75
C ILE A 71 1.98 -5.96 2.32
N ILE A 72 1.84 -4.64 2.46
CA ILE A 72 0.62 -4.00 2.95
C ILE A 72 -0.57 -4.31 2.03
N LEU A 73 -0.36 -4.21 0.71
CA LEU A 73 -1.37 -4.57 -0.27
C LEU A 73 -1.82 -6.03 -0.10
N GLU A 74 -0.88 -6.96 0.02
CA GLU A 74 -1.15 -8.38 0.25
C GLU A 74 -1.96 -8.61 1.53
N GLN A 75 -1.52 -8.02 2.66
CA GLN A 75 -2.22 -8.15 3.93
C GLN A 75 -3.61 -7.51 3.90
N GLY A 76 -3.77 -6.39 3.19
CA GLY A 76 -5.07 -5.74 2.98
C GLY A 76 -6.03 -6.62 2.19
N LEU A 77 -5.55 -7.28 1.13
CA LEU A 77 -6.33 -8.22 0.33
C LEU A 77 -6.73 -9.44 1.15
N VAL A 78 -5.78 -10.06 1.87
CA VAL A 78 -6.05 -11.21 2.75
C VAL A 78 -7.10 -10.86 3.79
N PHE A 79 -6.98 -9.69 4.43
CA PHE A 79 -7.98 -9.23 5.40
C PHE A 79 -9.37 -9.09 4.77
N ARG A 80 -9.48 -8.41 3.62
CA ARG A 80 -10.77 -8.17 2.99
C ARG A 80 -11.42 -9.43 2.43
N LEU A 81 -10.63 -10.32 1.82
CA LEU A 81 -11.06 -11.63 1.33
C LEU A 81 -11.46 -12.55 2.49
N SER A 82 -10.73 -12.55 3.61
CA SER A 82 -11.11 -13.33 4.80
C SER A 82 -12.49 -12.89 5.32
N ASN A 83 -12.72 -11.58 5.41
CA ASN A 83 -14.03 -11.05 5.80
C ASN A 83 -15.12 -11.44 4.79
N TRP A 84 -14.82 -11.42 3.49
CA TRP A 84 -15.76 -11.87 2.45
C TRP A 84 -16.14 -13.34 2.63
N ILE A 85 -15.16 -14.22 2.89
CA ILE A 85 -15.40 -15.64 3.15
C ILE A 85 -16.27 -15.84 4.39
N SER A 86 -15.99 -15.12 5.48
CA SER A 86 -16.84 -15.18 6.67
C SER A 86 -18.26 -14.66 6.43
N GLU A 87 -18.45 -13.71 5.50
CA GLU A 87 -19.75 -13.10 5.21
C GLU A 87 -20.57 -13.84 4.14
N ARG A 88 -19.92 -14.53 3.19
CA ARG A 88 -20.56 -15.10 1.99
C ARG A 88 -20.21 -16.57 1.72
N GLY A 89 -19.29 -17.15 2.49
CA GLY A 89 -18.83 -18.52 2.33
C GLY A 89 -17.58 -18.66 1.42
N PRO A 90 -17.15 -19.91 1.19
CA PRO A 90 -15.92 -20.22 0.45
C PRO A 90 -15.87 -19.66 -0.98
N ILE A 91 -14.66 -19.35 -1.46
CA ILE A 91 -14.42 -18.83 -2.81
C ILE A 91 -13.74 -19.90 -3.67
N LEU A 92 -14.27 -20.13 -4.88
CA LEU A 92 -13.62 -21.01 -5.85
C LEU A 92 -12.44 -20.30 -6.53
N PHE A 93 -11.22 -20.79 -6.32
CA PHE A 93 -10.02 -20.35 -7.00
C PHE A 93 -9.65 -21.35 -8.11
N LYS A 94 -9.55 -20.85 -9.35
CA LYS A 94 -9.16 -21.65 -10.52
C LYS A 94 -7.90 -21.07 -11.14
N ARG A 95 -6.77 -21.76 -10.99
CA ARG A 95 -5.56 -21.45 -11.75
C ARG A 95 -5.71 -22.03 -13.16
N LYS A 96 -5.24 -21.32 -14.19
CA LYS A 96 -5.44 -21.70 -15.60
C LYS A 96 -4.99 -23.13 -16.00
N LYS A 97 -4.18 -23.81 -15.18
CA LYS A 97 -3.63 -25.14 -15.45
C LYS A 97 -3.76 -26.14 -14.29
N GLU A 98 -4.43 -25.77 -13.20
CA GLU A 98 -4.54 -26.61 -12.00
C GLU A 98 -6.01 -26.89 -11.68
N ASN A 99 -6.25 -27.91 -10.86
CA ASN A 99 -7.58 -28.21 -10.34
C ASN A 99 -8.11 -27.00 -9.55
N SER A 100 -9.43 -26.83 -9.60
CA SER A 100 -10.06 -25.73 -8.85
C SER A 100 -10.02 -26.06 -7.37
N ILE A 101 -9.58 -25.12 -6.54
CA ILE A 101 -9.53 -25.26 -5.08
C ILE A 101 -10.56 -24.34 -4.44
N TRP A 102 -11.20 -24.81 -3.38
CA TRP A 102 -12.08 -23.98 -2.56
C TRP A 102 -11.26 -23.34 -1.44
N ILE A 103 -11.25 -22.01 -1.41
CA ILE A 103 -10.64 -21.21 -0.35
C ILE A 103 -11.71 -20.92 0.70
N GLN A 104 -11.55 -21.53 1.87
CA GLN A 104 -12.52 -21.57 2.96
C GLN A 104 -12.08 -20.75 4.18
N ASN A 105 -10.79 -20.43 4.30
CA ASN A 105 -10.25 -19.73 5.46
C ASN A 105 -9.06 -18.82 5.10
N ARG A 106 -8.55 -18.12 6.12
CA ARG A 106 -7.45 -17.17 5.98
C ARG A 106 -6.12 -17.85 5.68
N GLU A 107 -5.91 -19.04 6.23
CA GLU A 107 -4.68 -19.82 6.05
C GLU A 107 -4.48 -20.17 4.58
N GLN A 108 -5.53 -20.65 3.92
CA GLN A 108 -5.53 -20.93 2.48
C GLN A 108 -5.36 -19.67 1.62
N LEU A 109 -5.84 -18.51 2.07
CA LEU A 109 -5.56 -17.23 1.39
C LEU A 109 -4.08 -16.86 1.46
N LEU A 110 -3.40 -17.16 2.58
CA LEU A 110 -1.97 -16.85 2.76
C LEU A 110 -1.05 -17.73 1.89
N GLU A 111 -1.54 -18.85 1.37
CA GLU A 111 -0.81 -19.69 0.41
C GLU A 111 -0.84 -19.12 -1.02
N LEU A 112 -1.73 -18.17 -1.30
CA LEU A 112 -1.82 -17.54 -2.61
C LEU A 112 -0.77 -16.44 -2.77
N ASP A 113 -0.13 -16.42 -3.95
CA ASP A 113 0.67 -15.27 -4.34
C ASP A 113 -0.20 -14.01 -4.54
N LEU A 114 0.44 -12.84 -4.56
CA LEU A 114 -0.26 -11.57 -4.76
C LEU A 114 -1.06 -11.50 -6.08
N ILE A 115 -0.70 -12.28 -7.11
CA ILE A 115 -1.51 -12.36 -8.35
C ILE A 115 -2.81 -13.10 -8.07
N GLY A 116 -2.75 -14.22 -7.36
CA GLY A 116 -3.91 -15.01 -6.96
C GLY A 116 -4.87 -14.21 -6.09
N LEU A 117 -4.35 -13.47 -5.11
CA LEU A 117 -5.16 -12.59 -4.26
C LEU A 117 -5.85 -11.48 -5.08
N LEU A 118 -5.14 -10.83 -6.00
CA LEU A 118 -5.73 -9.81 -6.87
C LEU A 118 -6.79 -10.38 -7.80
N PHE A 119 -6.53 -11.56 -8.38
CA PHE A 119 -7.49 -12.27 -9.21
C PHE A 119 -8.78 -12.58 -8.45
N LEU A 120 -8.68 -13.05 -7.20
CA LEU A 120 -9.85 -13.28 -6.37
C LEU A 120 -10.60 -11.98 -6.04
N ALA A 121 -9.88 -10.92 -5.66
CA ALA A 121 -10.51 -9.64 -5.35
C ALA A 121 -11.24 -9.02 -6.55
N GLU A 122 -10.71 -9.17 -7.76
CA GLU A 122 -11.37 -8.75 -8.99
C GLU A 122 -12.59 -9.62 -9.30
N LYS A 123 -12.44 -10.94 -9.26
CA LYS A 123 -13.52 -11.91 -9.54
C LYS A 123 -14.72 -11.71 -8.61
N GLU A 124 -14.47 -11.51 -7.33
CA GLU A 124 -15.49 -11.31 -6.29
C GLU A 124 -15.98 -9.85 -6.20
N LYS A 125 -15.53 -8.97 -7.12
CA LYS A 125 -15.89 -7.53 -7.18
C LYS A 125 -15.59 -6.78 -5.87
N ILE A 126 -14.55 -7.19 -5.16
CA ILE A 126 -14.00 -6.49 -3.99
C ILE A 126 -13.18 -5.28 -4.45
N LEU A 127 -12.45 -5.44 -5.56
CA LEU A 127 -11.81 -4.36 -6.30
C LEU A 127 -12.37 -4.37 -7.72
N ASP A 128 -13.18 -3.38 -8.06
CA ASP A 128 -13.83 -3.22 -9.37
C ASP A 128 -13.32 -1.98 -10.13
N ASP A 129 -12.80 -0.97 -9.43
CA ASP A 129 -12.11 0.16 -10.04
C ASP A 129 -10.83 -0.30 -10.77
N ARG A 130 -10.88 -0.26 -12.10
CA ARG A 130 -9.76 -0.60 -13.00
C ARG A 130 -8.47 0.16 -12.67
N ARG A 131 -8.57 1.39 -12.19
CA ARG A 131 -7.42 2.21 -11.78
C ARG A 131 -6.74 1.62 -10.55
N LEU A 132 -7.51 1.21 -9.55
CA LEU A 132 -6.97 0.59 -8.32
C LEU A 132 -6.41 -0.80 -8.57
N ILE A 133 -7.02 -1.57 -9.48
CA ILE A 133 -6.46 -2.84 -9.95
C ILE A 133 -5.11 -2.60 -10.64
N LEU A 134 -5.02 -1.59 -11.51
CA LEU A 134 -3.78 -1.23 -12.18
C LEU A 134 -2.70 -0.80 -11.17
N PHE A 135 -3.04 0.06 -10.21
CA PHE A 135 -2.15 0.45 -9.11
C PHE A 135 -1.62 -0.76 -8.35
N SER A 136 -2.48 -1.70 -8.02
CA SER A 136 -2.12 -2.93 -7.31
C SER A 136 -1.11 -3.77 -8.11
N HIS A 137 -1.31 -3.89 -9.41
CA HIS A 137 -0.33 -4.57 -10.28
C HIS A 137 0.98 -3.80 -10.43
N GLN A 138 0.94 -2.47 -10.51
CA GLN A 138 2.12 -1.62 -10.61
C GLN A 138 2.97 -1.70 -9.34
N ILE A 139 2.36 -1.62 -8.15
CA ILE A 139 3.03 -1.83 -6.86
C ILE A 139 3.67 -3.21 -6.81
N ARG A 140 2.96 -4.27 -7.24
CA ARG A 140 3.51 -5.63 -7.31
C ARG A 140 4.74 -5.71 -8.21
N TRP A 141 4.71 -5.10 -9.41
CA TRP A 141 5.86 -5.12 -10.32
C TRP A 141 7.06 -4.37 -9.74
N ILE A 142 6.83 -3.20 -9.14
CA ILE A 142 7.88 -2.41 -8.47
C ILE A 142 8.47 -3.22 -7.32
N ARG A 143 7.64 -3.75 -6.41
CA ARG A 143 8.09 -4.58 -5.28
C ARG A 143 8.92 -5.77 -5.75
N ASN A 144 8.49 -6.47 -6.79
CA ASN A 144 9.24 -7.62 -7.31
C ASN A 144 10.60 -7.21 -7.89
N MET A 145 10.70 -6.07 -8.57
CA MET A 145 11.99 -5.56 -9.03
C MET A 145 12.89 -5.11 -7.87
N VAL A 146 12.33 -4.42 -6.87
CA VAL A 146 13.10 -3.98 -5.70
C VAL A 146 13.66 -5.17 -4.91
N VAL A 147 12.89 -6.26 -4.78
CA VAL A 147 13.30 -7.46 -4.03
C VAL A 147 14.31 -8.31 -4.80
N HIS A 148 14.21 -8.41 -6.12
CA HIS A 148 15.00 -9.37 -6.91
C HIS A 148 16.01 -8.75 -7.88
N ASP A 149 15.94 -7.44 -8.15
CA ASP A 149 16.81 -6.74 -9.09
C ASP A 149 17.35 -5.44 -8.46
N ARG A 150 16.80 -4.30 -8.90
CA ARG A 150 17.15 -2.95 -8.48
C ARG A 150 15.89 -2.10 -8.45
N MET A 151 15.91 -1.05 -7.64
CA MET A 151 14.84 -0.07 -7.61
C MET A 151 14.65 0.57 -9.01
N PRO A 152 13.44 0.49 -9.60
CA PRO A 152 13.15 1.21 -10.82
C PRO A 152 12.92 2.70 -10.50
N TYR A 153 13.26 3.57 -11.44
CA TYR A 153 13.15 5.02 -11.28
C TYR A 153 12.26 5.63 -12.36
N PHE A 154 11.45 6.61 -11.95
CA PHE A 154 10.78 7.51 -12.87
C PHE A 154 11.80 8.42 -13.56
N ARG A 155 11.65 8.57 -14.86
CA ARG A 155 12.46 9.46 -15.69
C ARG A 155 11.58 10.55 -16.27
N ASP A 156 12.12 11.76 -16.30
CA ASP A 156 11.50 12.84 -17.05
C ASP A 156 11.55 12.52 -18.55
N THR A 157 10.44 12.76 -19.22
CA THR A 157 10.31 12.58 -20.67
C THR A 157 10.19 13.91 -21.42
N GLY A 158 10.34 15.04 -20.73
CA GLY A 158 10.10 16.38 -21.29
C GLY A 158 8.63 16.65 -21.60
N LYS A 159 7.73 15.86 -20.99
CA LYS A 159 6.28 15.91 -21.19
C LYS A 159 5.59 16.03 -19.83
N LYS A 160 4.26 16.16 -19.85
CA LYS A 160 3.42 16.19 -18.64
C LYS A 160 3.67 15.01 -17.67
N ASN A 161 4.13 13.86 -18.16
CA ASN A 161 4.30 12.66 -17.35
C ASN A 161 5.76 12.24 -17.22
N LEU A 162 6.13 11.84 -16.01
CA LEU A 162 7.28 10.98 -15.77
C LEU A 162 6.95 9.54 -16.15
N GLU A 163 7.95 8.80 -16.63
CA GLU A 163 7.78 7.40 -17.04
C GLU A 163 8.78 6.47 -16.35
N MET A 164 8.31 5.27 -15.98
CA MET A 164 9.12 4.22 -15.39
C MET A 164 8.84 2.89 -16.11
N LYS A 165 9.91 2.21 -16.57
CA LYS A 165 9.80 0.86 -17.11
C LYS A 165 9.95 -0.16 -15.99
N VAL A 166 8.99 -1.07 -15.87
CA VAL A 166 9.01 -2.16 -14.90
C VAL A 166 8.87 -3.53 -15.56
N LEU A 167 9.48 -4.53 -14.95
CA LEU A 167 9.43 -5.91 -15.37
C LEU A 167 8.09 -6.54 -14.94
N LYS A 168 7.21 -6.79 -15.91
CA LYS A 168 5.88 -7.38 -15.68
C LYS A 168 5.93 -8.90 -15.60
N SER A 169 6.78 -9.55 -16.39
CA SER A 169 6.94 -11.00 -16.42
C SER A 169 8.34 -11.39 -16.89
N ARG A 170 8.95 -12.35 -16.18
CA ARG A 170 10.21 -13.00 -16.59
C ARG A 170 10.01 -14.21 -17.52
N LYS A 171 8.79 -14.74 -17.64
CA LYS A 171 8.49 -15.81 -18.61
C LYS A 171 8.78 -15.31 -20.01
N LYS A 172 9.54 -16.07 -20.81
CA LYS A 172 9.91 -15.69 -22.17
C LYS A 172 8.65 -15.63 -23.09
N PRO A 173 8.54 -14.63 -23.98
CA PRO A 173 9.41 -13.44 -24.06
C PRO A 173 9.18 -12.52 -22.86
N VAL A 174 10.26 -11.96 -22.31
CA VAL A 174 10.23 -11.07 -21.15
C VAL A 174 9.31 -9.87 -21.45
N LYS A 175 8.38 -9.58 -20.54
CA LYS A 175 7.40 -8.50 -20.72
C LYS A 175 7.69 -7.35 -19.78
N TYR A 176 7.72 -6.15 -20.35
CA TYR A 176 7.83 -4.89 -19.62
C TYR A 176 6.49 -4.15 -19.64
N ALA A 177 6.30 -3.26 -18.67
CA ALA A 177 5.21 -2.29 -18.64
C ALA A 177 5.78 -0.90 -18.38
N THR A 178 5.13 0.12 -18.92
CA THR A 178 5.44 1.53 -18.63
C THR A 178 4.41 2.04 -17.63
N ILE A 179 4.90 2.59 -16.52
CA ILE A 179 4.12 3.30 -15.51
C ILE A 179 4.29 4.79 -15.78
N LYS A 180 3.18 5.52 -15.79
CA LYS A 180 3.14 6.97 -15.95
C LYS A 180 2.75 7.62 -14.63
N LEU A 181 3.37 8.75 -14.33
CA LEU A 181 3.05 9.58 -13.18
C LEU A 181 3.02 11.04 -13.65
N ASP A 182 1.97 11.77 -13.31
CA ASP A 182 1.88 13.20 -13.63
C ASP A 182 3.01 13.95 -12.90
N ALA A 183 3.78 14.76 -13.63
CA ALA A 183 4.91 15.49 -13.06
C ALA A 183 4.44 16.48 -11.98
N GLU A 184 3.23 17.02 -12.10
CA GLU A 184 2.66 17.93 -11.09
C GLU A 184 2.42 17.25 -9.74
N GLU A 185 2.13 15.93 -9.71
CA GLU A 185 1.93 15.20 -8.45
C GLU A 185 3.19 15.20 -7.57
N VAL A 186 4.37 15.33 -8.18
CA VAL A 186 5.67 15.20 -7.50
C VAL A 186 6.56 16.43 -7.65
N ARG A 187 6.00 17.57 -8.07
CA ARG A 187 6.73 18.84 -8.27
C ARG A 187 7.51 19.33 -7.05
N ASN A 188 7.05 18.94 -5.85
CA ASN A 188 7.67 19.32 -4.57
C ASN A 188 8.78 18.36 -4.13
N ILE A 189 8.98 17.24 -4.83
CA ILE A 189 10.02 16.25 -4.52
C ILE A 189 11.33 16.68 -5.17
N LYS A 190 12.24 17.25 -4.36
CA LYS A 190 13.49 17.85 -4.84
C LYS A 190 14.57 16.85 -5.26
N LYS A 191 14.48 15.59 -4.81
CA LYS A 191 15.47 14.54 -5.11
C LYS A 191 14.85 13.47 -6.02
N PRO A 192 14.84 13.66 -7.35
CA PRO A 192 14.28 12.71 -8.30
C PRO A 192 15.16 11.46 -8.36
N GLY A 193 14.68 10.38 -7.76
CA GLY A 193 15.39 9.11 -7.66
C GLY A 193 14.45 8.07 -7.08
N GLY A 194 14.93 7.25 -6.14
CA GLY A 194 14.08 6.29 -5.44
C GLY A 194 12.90 6.94 -4.71
N GLU A 195 13.03 8.21 -4.32
CA GLU A 195 12.00 8.94 -3.59
C GLU A 195 10.67 9.03 -4.36
N ILE A 196 10.71 9.27 -5.67
CA ILE A 196 9.49 9.36 -6.52
C ILE A 196 8.84 7.99 -6.65
N THR A 197 9.63 6.93 -6.84
CA THR A 197 9.09 5.56 -6.90
C THR A 197 8.47 5.13 -5.57
N ALA A 198 9.09 5.49 -4.44
CA ALA A 198 8.54 5.22 -3.13
C ALA A 198 7.28 6.05 -2.86
N TYR A 199 7.28 7.33 -3.23
CA TYR A 199 6.08 8.19 -3.19
C TYR A 199 4.93 7.53 -3.95
N PHE A 200 5.18 7.07 -5.18
CA PHE A 200 4.19 6.38 -6.00
C PHE A 200 3.64 5.13 -5.28
N CYS A 201 4.50 4.27 -4.75
CA CYS A 201 4.05 3.07 -4.03
C CYS A 201 3.18 3.44 -2.80
N ILE A 202 3.57 4.46 -2.04
CA ILE A 202 2.88 4.91 -0.84
C ILE A 202 1.54 5.55 -1.19
N SER A 203 1.49 6.45 -2.17
CA SER A 203 0.25 7.12 -2.59
C SER A 203 -0.76 6.07 -3.06
N ARG A 204 -0.34 5.19 -3.97
CA ARG A 204 -1.24 4.24 -4.61
C ARG A 204 -1.69 3.13 -3.67
N VAL A 205 -0.82 2.62 -2.80
CA VAL A 205 -1.24 1.59 -1.83
C VAL A 205 -2.28 2.16 -0.86
N ARG A 206 -2.13 3.42 -0.45
CA ARG A 206 -3.11 4.10 0.42
C ARG A 206 -4.48 4.21 -0.24
N GLU A 207 -4.53 4.55 -1.52
CA GLU A 207 -5.79 4.59 -2.28
C GLU A 207 -6.47 3.22 -2.34
N VAL A 208 -5.70 2.16 -2.61
CA VAL A 208 -6.22 0.79 -2.61
C VAL A 208 -6.72 0.37 -1.22
N LEU A 209 -5.98 0.69 -0.16
CA LEU A 209 -6.39 0.39 1.21
C LEU A 209 -7.66 1.11 1.63
N LYS A 210 -7.92 2.33 1.15
CA LYS A 210 -9.18 3.05 1.43
C LYS A 210 -10.39 2.21 0.98
N VAL A 211 -10.28 1.46 -0.11
CA VAL A 211 -11.32 0.56 -0.59
C VAL A 211 -11.31 -0.78 0.15
N LEU A 212 -10.14 -1.40 0.33
CA LEU A 212 -10.04 -2.72 0.98
C LEU A 212 -10.42 -2.70 2.47
N LEU A 213 -10.12 -1.60 3.16
CA LEU A 213 -10.35 -1.44 4.60
C LEU A 213 -11.49 -0.47 4.91
N GLY A 214 -11.98 0.24 3.89
CA GLY A 214 -13.19 1.03 4.00
C GLY A 214 -14.32 0.15 4.50
N GLN A 215 -15.04 0.65 5.51
CA GLN A 215 -16.23 -0.04 5.97
C GLN A 215 -17.20 -0.08 4.78
N ASN A 216 -17.70 -1.27 4.42
CA ASN A 216 -18.86 -1.37 3.54
C ASN A 216 -20.00 -0.60 4.23
N ASN A 217 -20.19 0.67 3.88
CA ASN A 217 -21.18 1.56 4.47
C ASN A 217 -22.61 1.02 4.35
N LYS A 218 -22.84 0.00 3.52
CA LYS A 218 -24.15 -0.65 3.35
C LYS A 218 -24.67 -1.39 4.59
N LYS A 219 -23.84 -1.85 5.52
CA LYS A 219 -24.31 -2.52 6.77
C LYS A 219 -24.26 -1.65 8.02
N LYS A 220 -23.65 -0.45 7.94
CA LYS A 220 -23.56 0.46 9.09
C LYS A 220 -24.76 1.38 9.23
N LEU A 221 -25.38 1.77 8.12
CA LEU A 221 -26.64 2.55 8.15
C LEU A 221 -27.80 1.82 8.86
N GLU A 222 -27.76 0.49 8.97
CA GLU A 222 -28.76 -0.28 9.73
C GLU A 222 -28.36 -0.53 11.20
N LYS A 223 -27.07 -0.43 11.55
CA LYS A 223 -26.57 -0.70 12.92
C LYS A 223 -26.19 0.54 13.72
N GLU A 224 -25.90 1.66 13.07
CA GLU A 224 -25.51 2.93 13.73
C GLU A 224 -26.70 3.72 14.28
N LYS A 225 -27.95 3.22 14.16
CA LYS A 225 -29.04 3.72 15.00
C LYS A 225 -28.88 3.40 16.49
N ASN A 226 -27.96 2.52 16.89
CA ASN A 226 -27.97 1.98 18.25
C ASN A 226 -26.75 2.23 19.16
N HIS A 227 -25.61 2.76 18.73
CA HIS A 227 -24.55 3.11 19.71
C HIS A 227 -23.61 4.21 19.20
N GLU A 228 -23.86 5.44 19.65
CA GLU A 228 -22.84 6.48 19.74
C GLU A 228 -21.91 6.16 20.92
N ASN A 229 -20.63 5.97 20.63
CA ASN A 229 -19.48 6.38 21.44
C ASN A 229 -18.21 5.73 20.87
N GLY A 230 -17.45 6.51 20.09
CA GLY A 230 -16.16 6.10 19.55
C GLY A 230 -15.16 7.23 19.69
N SER A 231 -14.29 7.12 20.70
CA SER A 231 -13.27 8.08 21.08
C SER A 231 -12.28 8.39 19.96
N TYR A 232 -11.95 9.67 19.83
CA TYR A 232 -10.88 10.14 18.96
C TYR A 232 -9.53 9.89 19.65
N LEU A 233 -8.67 9.07 19.05
CA LEU A 233 -7.31 8.85 19.53
C LEU A 233 -6.29 9.17 18.42
N PHE A 234 -5.55 10.24 18.69
CA PHE A 234 -4.28 10.72 18.13
C PHE A 234 -4.21 11.11 16.64
N ARG A 235 -4.12 12.43 16.42
CA ARG A 235 -3.37 13.02 15.32
C ARG A 235 -1.87 12.82 15.62
N TRP A 236 -1.17 12.06 14.77
CA TRP A 236 0.29 12.01 14.73
C TRP A 236 0.79 12.80 13.55
#